data_AF-A0A0E2PEP9-F1
#
_entry.id   AF-A0A0E2PEP9-F1
#
_cell.length_a   1.000
_cell.length_b   1.000
_cell.length_c   1.000
_cell.angle_alpha   90.00
_cell.angle_beta   90.00
_cell.angle_gamma   90.00
#
_symmetry.space_group_name_H-M   'P 1'
#
loop_
_entity.id
_entity.type
_entity.pdbx_description
1 polymer ?
#
loop_
_entity_poly.entity_id
_entity_poly.type
_entity_poly.pdbx_seq_one_letter_code
_entity_poly.pdbx_strand_id
1 'polypeptide(L)'
;MTWRGKLLHVHIAPAASYEMEELAQAQLIAGQGIVGDRYYLGTGTYSARPDVREVTLIEAEVLDAIAQGEPRIPGFKAKLAPEDHRRNLTTRGVPLSHLVGKRFRVGETILRAARMNVPCKYIEELLGLSGLYEGLLNRSGLNCTIDVGGVIRPGDLILPIDE
;
A
#
# COMPACT_ATOMS: atom_id res chain seq x y z
N MET A 1 14.99 4.73 16.12
CA MET A 1 14.46 5.79 15.23
C MET A 1 13.01 6.03 15.60
N THR A 2 12.71 7.14 16.26
CA THR A 2 11.35 7.45 16.74
C THR A 2 10.59 8.22 15.67
N TRP A 3 9.81 7.51 14.86
CA TRP A 3 8.80 8.11 13.97
C TRP A 3 7.41 7.72 14.46
N ARG A 4 6.41 8.53 14.11
CA ARG A 4 5.01 8.27 14.40
C ARG A 4 4.20 8.64 13.18
N GLY A 5 3.55 7.65 12.60
CA GLY A 5 2.67 7.82 11.46
C GLY A 5 1.22 7.53 11.77
N LYS A 6 0.39 7.67 10.74
CA LYS A 6 -1.06 7.46 10.80
C LYS A 6 -1.53 6.71 9.56
N LEU A 7 -2.49 5.81 9.76
CA LEU A 7 -3.26 5.19 8.69
C LEU A 7 -4.34 6.17 8.22
N LEU A 8 -4.29 6.56 6.95
CA LEU A 8 -5.23 7.50 6.37
C LEU A 8 -6.45 6.81 5.76
N HIS A 9 -6.20 5.80 4.92
CA HIS A 9 -7.24 5.11 4.18
C HIS A 9 -6.95 3.61 4.15
N VAL A 10 -8.02 2.84 4.06
CA VAL A 10 -7.97 1.39 3.88
C VAL A 10 -8.81 1.04 2.67
N HIS A 11 -8.21 0.34 1.71
CA HIS A 11 -8.87 -0.09 0.50
C HIS A 11 -8.67 -1.59 0.28
N ILE A 12 -9.68 -2.22 -0.29
CA ILE A 12 -9.59 -3.60 -0.80
C ILE A 12 -10.10 -3.65 -2.23
N ALA A 13 -9.83 -4.73 -2.93
CA ALA A 13 -10.57 -5.05 -4.14
C ALA A 13 -10.81 -6.56 -4.19
N PRO A 14 -12.01 -7.02 -4.52
CA PRO A 14 -12.35 -8.45 -4.49
C PRO A 14 -11.64 -9.28 -5.56
N ALA A 15 -11.14 -8.66 -6.63
CA ALA A 15 -10.41 -9.33 -7.70
C ALA A 15 -9.37 -8.44 -8.38
N ALA A 16 -8.56 -9.05 -9.25
CA ALA A 16 -7.72 -8.33 -10.21
C ALA A 16 -8.57 -7.32 -11.02
N SER A 17 -8.01 -6.14 -11.26
CA SER A 17 -8.61 -5.08 -12.10
C SER A 17 -9.96 -4.50 -11.65
N TYR A 18 -10.61 -5.08 -10.63
CA TYR A 18 -11.78 -4.47 -9.99
C TYR A 18 -11.42 -3.12 -9.34
N GLU A 19 -12.44 -2.28 -9.20
CA GLU A 19 -12.36 -1.03 -8.46
C GLU A 19 -11.94 -1.30 -7.01
N MET A 20 -11.24 -0.33 -6.43
CA MET A 20 -10.86 -0.40 -5.03
C MET A 20 -12.00 0.19 -4.19
N GLU A 21 -12.38 -0.50 -3.14
CA GLU A 21 -13.44 -0.10 -2.22
C GLU A 21 -12.81 0.41 -0.92
N GLU A 22 -13.18 1.62 -0.50
CA GLU A 22 -12.75 2.18 0.78
C GLU A 22 -13.50 1.54 1.94
N LEU A 23 -12.77 1.16 2.98
CA LEU A 23 -13.30 0.53 4.19
C LEU A 23 -13.13 1.43 5.41
N ALA A 24 -14.20 1.54 6.20
CA ALA A 24 -14.14 2.18 7.53
C ALA A 24 -13.39 1.32 8.57
N GLN A 25 -13.26 0.02 8.32
CA GLN A 25 -12.46 -0.91 9.12
C GLN A 25 -12.06 -2.11 8.27
N ALA A 26 -10.90 -2.70 8.54
CA ALA A 26 -10.45 -3.91 7.87
C ALA A 26 -9.94 -4.96 8.86
N GLN A 27 -10.33 -6.21 8.63
CA GLN A 27 -9.82 -7.37 9.36
C GLN A 27 -8.59 -7.93 8.65
N LEU A 28 -7.46 -7.92 9.33
CA LEU A 28 -6.21 -8.52 8.89
C LEU A 28 -6.06 -9.91 9.52
N ILE A 29 -5.74 -10.90 8.71
CA ILE A 29 -5.52 -12.29 9.13
C ILE A 29 -4.06 -12.66 8.85
N ALA A 30 -3.35 -13.07 9.89
CA ALA A 30 -1.95 -13.45 9.80
C ALA A 30 -1.73 -14.58 8.78
N GLY A 31 -0.76 -14.39 7.88
CA GLY A 31 -0.44 -15.37 6.84
C GLY A 31 -1.44 -15.46 5.68
N GLN A 32 -2.50 -14.64 5.67
CA GLN A 32 -3.57 -14.72 4.66
C GLN A 32 -3.83 -13.39 3.95
N GLY A 33 -3.86 -12.27 4.68
CA GLY A 33 -4.14 -10.94 4.12
C GLY A 33 -5.35 -10.26 4.74
N ILE A 34 -5.93 -9.31 4.01
CA ILE A 34 -7.11 -8.56 4.43
C ILE A 34 -8.37 -9.29 3.95
N VAL A 35 -9.31 -9.57 4.86
CA VAL A 35 -10.59 -10.21 4.52
C VAL A 35 -11.30 -9.42 3.42
N GLY A 36 -11.66 -10.11 2.34
CA GLY A 36 -12.33 -9.53 1.17
C GLY A 36 -11.39 -8.98 0.09
N ASP A 37 -10.09 -8.86 0.37
CA ASP A 37 -9.12 -8.45 -0.66
C ASP A 37 -8.73 -9.62 -1.57
N ARG A 38 -8.41 -9.30 -2.82
CA ARG A 38 -7.97 -10.23 -3.87
C ARG A 38 -6.78 -11.11 -3.48
N TYR A 39 -5.88 -10.64 -2.62
CA TYR A 39 -4.76 -11.46 -2.16
C TYR A 39 -5.18 -12.47 -1.11
N TYR A 40 -6.14 -12.11 -0.25
CA TYR A 40 -6.79 -13.04 0.68
C TYR A 40 -7.65 -14.07 -0.06
N LEU A 41 -8.40 -13.65 -1.08
CA LEU A 41 -9.27 -14.52 -1.88
C LEU A 41 -8.52 -15.36 -2.92
N GLY A 42 -7.23 -15.10 -3.15
CA GLY A 42 -6.45 -15.77 -4.19
C GLY A 42 -6.83 -15.37 -5.63
N THR A 43 -7.59 -14.28 -5.81
CA THR A 43 -8.13 -13.79 -7.10
C THR A 43 -7.31 -12.64 -7.70
N GLY A 44 -6.18 -12.27 -7.09
CA GLY A 44 -5.30 -11.22 -7.57
C GLY A 44 -4.47 -11.66 -8.78
N THR A 45 -4.08 -10.70 -9.63
CA THR A 45 -3.25 -10.91 -10.83
C THR A 45 -1.97 -11.70 -10.54
N TYR A 46 -1.43 -11.53 -9.34
CA TYR A 46 -0.19 -12.16 -8.90
C TYR A 46 -0.39 -13.28 -7.89
N SER A 47 -1.62 -13.68 -7.57
CA SER A 47 -1.89 -14.71 -6.56
C SER A 47 -1.37 -16.08 -6.97
N ALA A 48 -1.25 -16.36 -8.28
CA ALA A 48 -0.62 -17.58 -8.79
C ALA A 48 0.92 -17.58 -8.67
N ARG A 49 1.55 -16.46 -8.31
CA ARG A 49 2.99 -16.36 -8.09
C ARG A 49 3.26 -16.37 -6.58
N PRO A 50 3.99 -17.35 -6.05
CA PRO A 50 4.31 -17.41 -4.62
C PRO A 50 5.14 -16.18 -4.28
N ASP A 51 4.53 -15.27 -3.54
CA ASP A 51 5.08 -13.95 -3.34
C ASP A 51 4.52 -13.29 -2.09
N VAL A 52 5.33 -12.51 -1.37
CA VAL A 52 4.84 -11.79 -0.18
C VAL A 52 3.97 -10.63 -0.63
N ARG A 53 2.67 -10.70 -0.34
CA ARG A 53 1.69 -9.66 -0.64
C ARG A 53 0.38 -9.80 0.17
N GLU A 54 0.49 -10.12 1.46
CA GLU A 54 -0.70 -10.22 2.34
C GLU A 54 -1.35 -8.84 2.55
N VAL A 55 -0.55 -7.78 2.64
CA VAL A 55 -1.01 -6.39 2.67
C VAL A 55 -0.01 -5.49 1.96
N THR A 56 -0.53 -4.48 1.26
CA THR A 56 0.29 -3.49 0.53
C THR A 56 0.05 -2.08 1.07
N LEU A 57 1.12 -1.28 1.12
CA LEU A 57 1.10 0.07 1.67
C LEU A 57 1.71 1.07 0.69
N ILE A 58 1.32 2.35 0.76
CA ILE A 58 1.97 3.48 0.09
C ILE A 58 1.95 4.73 0.98
N GLU A 59 3.00 5.53 0.87
CA GLU A 59 3.07 6.85 1.51
C GLU A 59 2.20 7.87 0.78
N ALA A 60 1.35 8.59 1.53
CA ALA A 60 0.61 9.73 0.98
C ALA A 60 1.55 10.83 0.46
N GLU A 61 2.74 10.95 1.05
CA GLU A 61 3.80 11.86 0.63
C GLU A 61 4.24 11.61 -0.82
N VAL A 62 4.18 10.35 -1.30
CA VAL A 62 4.46 10.03 -2.71
C VAL A 62 3.35 10.55 -3.61
N LEU A 63 2.09 10.40 -3.20
CA LEU A 63 0.94 10.88 -3.96
C LEU A 63 0.93 12.41 -4.01
N ASP A 64 1.23 13.06 -2.89
CA ASP A 64 1.35 14.51 -2.79
C ASP A 64 2.47 15.02 -3.70
N ALA A 65 3.63 14.35 -3.73
CA ALA A 65 4.73 14.69 -4.64
C ALA A 65 4.31 14.59 -6.12
N ILE A 66 3.63 13.50 -6.52
CA ILE A 66 3.12 13.33 -7.90
C ILE A 66 2.12 14.44 -8.25
N ALA A 67 1.26 14.82 -7.32
CA ALA A 67 0.33 15.94 -7.50
C ALA A 67 1.03 17.29 -7.64
N GLN A 68 2.23 17.46 -7.07
CA GLN A 68 3.07 18.64 -7.27
C GLN A 68 3.93 18.57 -8.56
N GLY A 69 3.94 17.44 -9.27
CA GLY A 69 4.75 17.24 -10.47
C GLY A 69 6.14 16.68 -10.19
N GLU A 70 6.31 16.00 -9.05
CA GLU A 70 7.52 15.27 -8.72
C GLU A 70 7.28 13.74 -8.82
N PRO A 71 8.20 12.98 -9.44
CA PRO A 71 9.42 13.45 -10.08
C PRO A 71 9.12 14.25 -11.35
N ARG A 72 10.08 15.10 -11.75
CA ARG A 72 10.01 15.85 -13.01
C ARG A 72 10.06 14.92 -14.21
N ILE A 73 8.90 14.50 -14.66
CA ILE A 73 8.70 13.76 -15.91
C ILE A 73 7.99 14.71 -16.90
N PRO A 74 8.53 14.92 -18.11
CA PRO A 74 7.92 15.81 -19.09
C PRO A 74 6.47 15.44 -19.37
N GLY A 75 5.55 16.40 -19.17
CA GLY A 75 4.12 16.21 -19.43
C GLY A 75 3.37 15.39 -18.37
N PHE A 76 4.03 14.96 -17.29
CA PHE A 76 3.40 14.18 -16.23
C PHE A 76 3.22 15.01 -14.95
N LYS A 77 1.96 15.20 -14.59
CA LYS A 77 1.52 15.73 -13.29
C LYS A 77 0.11 15.22 -13.09
N ALA A 78 -0.11 14.45 -12.02
CA ALA A 78 -1.39 13.79 -11.80
C ALA A 78 -1.80 13.92 -10.34
N LYS A 79 -3.09 14.11 -10.12
CA LYS A 79 -3.69 13.96 -8.79
C LYS A 79 -4.42 12.62 -8.78
N LEU A 80 -3.91 11.68 -7.99
CA LEU A 80 -4.54 10.37 -7.79
C LEU A 80 -5.55 10.47 -6.66
N ALA A 81 -6.72 9.86 -6.82
CA ALA A 81 -7.61 9.60 -5.70
C ALA A 81 -6.97 8.53 -4.78
N PRO A 82 -7.35 8.46 -3.48
CA PRO A 82 -6.86 7.44 -2.56
C PRO A 82 -7.01 5.99 -3.07
N GLU A 83 -8.03 5.71 -3.86
CA GLU A 83 -8.31 4.41 -4.44
C GLU A 83 -7.43 4.09 -5.68
N ASP A 84 -7.01 5.11 -6.43
CA ASP A 84 -6.36 4.96 -7.74
C ASP A 84 -4.97 4.32 -7.65
N HIS A 85 -4.28 4.44 -6.51
CA HIS A 85 -2.96 3.84 -6.33
C HIS A 85 -3.00 2.32 -6.12
N ARG A 86 -4.20 1.74 -5.93
CA ARG A 86 -4.45 0.29 -5.83
C ARG A 86 -3.66 -0.44 -4.75
N ARG A 87 -3.33 0.25 -3.65
CA ARG A 87 -2.70 -0.34 -2.45
C ARG A 87 -3.72 -0.40 -1.33
N ASN A 88 -3.50 -1.31 -0.40
CA ASN A 88 -4.47 -1.50 0.67
C ASN A 88 -4.43 -0.38 1.69
N LEU A 89 -3.24 0.06 2.10
CA LEU A 89 -3.10 1.05 3.17
C LEU A 89 -2.40 2.30 2.66
N THR A 90 -3.03 3.46 2.86
CA THR A 90 -2.42 4.77 2.62
C THR A 90 -1.92 5.31 3.96
N THR A 91 -0.63 5.60 4.05
CA THR A 91 0.00 6.02 5.31
C THR A 91 0.50 7.45 5.25
N ARG A 92 0.73 8.07 6.41
CA ARG A 92 1.38 9.38 6.52
C ARG A 92 2.36 9.39 7.68
N GLY A 93 3.50 10.04 7.49
CA GLY A 93 4.58 10.12 8.49
C GLY A 93 5.27 8.78 8.74
N VAL A 94 5.21 7.86 7.77
CA VAL A 94 5.82 6.53 7.86
C VAL A 94 6.93 6.41 6.82
N PRO A 95 8.18 6.14 7.23
CA PRO A 95 9.30 6.01 6.30
C PRO A 95 9.33 4.61 5.65
N LEU A 96 8.32 4.26 4.85
CA LEU A 96 8.11 2.87 4.37
C LEU A 96 9.35 2.31 3.67
N SER A 97 10.04 3.10 2.84
CA SER A 97 11.28 2.68 2.15
C SER A 97 12.38 2.18 3.09
N HIS A 98 12.42 2.65 4.34
CA HIS A 98 13.40 2.25 5.35
C HIS A 98 12.97 1.08 6.23
N LEU A 99 11.75 0.55 6.01
CA LEU A 99 11.19 -0.53 6.83
C LEU A 99 11.44 -1.91 6.24
N VAL A 100 11.96 -2.05 5.01
CA VAL A 100 12.26 -3.37 4.42
C VAL A 100 13.06 -4.23 5.39
N GLY A 101 12.56 -5.45 5.65
CA GLY A 101 13.12 -6.40 6.61
C GLY A 101 12.70 -6.18 8.07
N LYS A 102 11.98 -5.10 8.39
CA LYS A 102 11.60 -4.71 9.75
C LYS A 102 10.12 -4.94 10.04
N ARG A 103 9.82 -5.06 11.33
CA ARG A 103 8.46 -5.06 11.87
C ARG A 103 8.03 -3.66 12.30
N PHE A 104 6.74 -3.37 12.14
CA PHE A 104 6.12 -2.15 12.63
C PHE A 104 4.65 -2.41 12.98
N ARG A 105 4.12 -1.60 13.89
CA ARG A 105 2.73 -1.70 14.37
C ARG A 105 1.82 -0.82 13.53
N VAL A 106 0.62 -1.31 13.20
CA VAL A 106 -0.49 -0.55 12.61
C VAL A 106 -1.74 -0.84 13.44
N GLY A 107 -2.18 0.13 14.25
CA GLY A 107 -3.27 -0.11 15.20
C GLY A 107 -2.91 -1.25 16.16
N GLU A 108 -3.73 -2.30 16.20
CA GLU A 108 -3.47 -3.52 16.97
C GLU A 108 -2.65 -4.59 16.22
N THR A 109 -2.37 -4.38 14.92
CA THR A 109 -1.69 -5.37 14.07
C THR A 109 -0.17 -5.18 14.04
N ILE A 110 0.57 -6.24 13.72
CA ILE A 110 2.01 -6.19 13.46
C ILE A 110 2.26 -6.65 12.03
N LEU A 111 2.87 -5.76 11.25
CA LEU A 111 3.25 -6.02 9.86
C LEU A 111 4.77 -6.17 9.78
N ARG A 112 5.22 -7.02 8.86
CA ARG A 112 6.63 -7.13 8.48
C ARG A 112 6.79 -6.74 7.03
N ALA A 113 7.58 -5.70 6.78
CA ALA A 113 7.89 -5.28 5.42
C ALA A 113 8.85 -6.27 4.77
N ALA A 114 8.40 -6.95 3.71
CA ALA A 114 9.23 -7.92 3.03
C ALA A 114 10.07 -7.28 1.94
N ARG A 115 9.49 -6.37 1.15
CA ARG A 115 10.21 -5.63 0.10
C ARG A 115 9.47 -4.39 -0.39
N MET A 116 10.18 -3.60 -1.17
CA MET A 116 9.59 -2.56 -1.99
C MET A 116 8.60 -3.16 -3.00
N ASN A 117 7.50 -2.44 -3.18
CA ASN A 117 6.60 -2.69 -4.28
C ASN A 117 7.22 -2.18 -5.59
N VAL A 118 6.89 -2.85 -6.69
CA VAL A 118 7.29 -2.44 -8.04
C VAL A 118 6.02 -2.09 -8.81
N PRO A 119 5.89 -0.86 -9.34
CA PRO A 119 4.72 -0.50 -10.14
C PRO A 119 4.68 -1.34 -11.42
N CYS A 120 3.49 -1.62 -11.94
CA CYS A 120 3.31 -2.27 -13.23
C CYS A 120 2.84 -1.24 -14.26
N LYS A 121 3.24 -1.38 -15.54
CA LYS A 121 2.75 -0.50 -16.62
C LYS A 121 1.23 -0.55 -16.78
N TYR A 122 0.62 -1.67 -16.39
CA TYR A 122 -0.82 -1.83 -16.42
C TYR A 122 -1.61 -0.75 -15.65
N ILE A 123 -1.06 -0.19 -14.55
CA ILE A 123 -1.76 0.87 -13.80
C ILE A 123 -1.86 2.17 -14.60
N GLU A 124 -0.85 2.46 -15.43
CA GLU A 124 -0.81 3.63 -16.29
C GLU A 124 -1.85 3.52 -17.40
N GLU A 125 -1.99 2.33 -18.01
CA GLU A 125 -3.03 2.03 -19.00
C GLU A 125 -4.43 2.09 -18.38
N LEU A 126 -4.61 1.54 -17.18
CA LEU A 126 -5.89 1.50 -16.49
C LEU A 126 -6.42 2.91 -16.16
N LEU A 127 -5.53 3.81 -15.74
CA LEU A 127 -5.90 5.18 -15.34
C LEU A 127 -5.77 6.19 -16.50
N GLY A 128 -5.20 5.79 -17.64
CA GLY A 128 -4.92 6.70 -18.74
C GLY A 128 -3.89 7.79 -18.39
N LEU A 129 -2.99 7.52 -17.44
CA LEU A 129 -2.04 8.49 -16.88
C LEU A 129 -0.61 8.19 -17.34
N SER A 130 -0.27 8.64 -18.55
CA SER A 130 1.07 8.46 -19.11
C SER A 130 2.16 9.02 -18.18
N GLY A 131 3.19 8.22 -17.90
CA GLY A 131 4.26 8.59 -16.96
C GLY A 131 4.02 8.19 -15.51
N LEU A 132 2.85 7.62 -15.16
CA LEU A 132 2.57 7.15 -13.81
C LEU A 132 3.49 6.01 -13.38
N TYR A 133 3.86 5.11 -14.30
CA TYR A 133 4.81 4.05 -14.00
C TYR A 133 6.15 4.63 -13.50
N GLU A 134 6.71 5.58 -14.23
CA GLU A 134 7.95 6.29 -13.87
C GLU A 134 7.75 7.13 -12.61
N GLY A 135 6.57 7.75 -12.47
CA GLY A 135 6.11 8.51 -11.32
C GLY A 135 6.04 7.70 -10.03
N LEU A 136 5.90 6.38 -10.10
CA LEU A 136 5.88 5.48 -8.94
C LEU A 136 7.16 4.63 -8.81
N LEU A 137 8.08 4.70 -9.76
CA LEU A 137 9.30 3.89 -9.75
C LEU A 137 10.13 4.17 -8.49
N ASN A 138 10.51 3.10 -7.79
CA ASN A 138 11.23 3.11 -6.50
C ASN A 138 10.49 3.77 -5.31
N ARG A 139 9.22 4.13 -5.47
CA ARG A 139 8.39 4.75 -4.42
C ARG A 139 6.94 4.28 -4.43
N SER A 140 6.68 3.09 -4.98
CA SER A 140 5.33 2.53 -5.03
C SER A 140 4.88 1.84 -3.73
N GLY A 141 5.61 2.09 -2.64
CA GLY A 141 5.35 1.59 -1.30
C GLY A 141 5.89 0.19 -1.04
N LEU A 142 5.19 -0.60 -0.21
CA LEU A 142 5.66 -1.88 0.33
C LEU A 142 4.71 -3.05 0.10
N ASN A 143 5.29 -4.24 0.06
CA ASN A 143 4.59 -5.50 0.30
C ASN A 143 4.99 -6.06 1.66
N CYS A 144 4.00 -6.46 2.45
CA CYS A 144 4.21 -6.97 3.81
C CYS A 144 3.54 -8.33 4.02
N THR A 145 4.06 -9.07 5.01
CA THR A 145 3.31 -10.12 5.72
C THR A 145 2.63 -9.52 6.95
N ILE A 146 1.59 -10.21 7.40
CA ILE A 146 0.88 -9.93 8.65
C ILE A 146 1.39 -10.95 9.67
N ASP A 147 2.25 -10.49 10.60
CA ASP A 147 2.78 -11.34 11.66
C ASP A 147 1.75 -11.48 12.80
N VAL A 148 1.01 -10.41 13.10
CA VAL A 148 -0.12 -10.42 14.07
C VAL A 148 -1.33 -9.76 13.43
N GLY A 149 -2.41 -10.53 13.31
CA GLY A 149 -3.70 -10.07 12.77
C GLY A 149 -4.52 -9.26 13.77
N GLY A 150 -5.62 -8.67 13.28
CA GLY A 150 -6.48 -7.76 14.05
C GLY A 150 -7.27 -6.83 13.14
N VAL A 151 -8.07 -5.96 13.74
CA VAL A 151 -8.87 -4.93 13.06
C VAL A 151 -8.13 -3.60 13.09
N ILE A 152 -7.98 -3.00 11.92
CA ILE A 152 -7.45 -1.63 11.76
C ILE A 152 -8.52 -0.69 11.21
N ARG A 153 -8.37 0.60 11.51
CA ARG A 153 -9.26 1.69 11.06
C ARG A 153 -8.46 2.89 10.57
N PRO A 154 -8.97 3.63 9.56
CA PRO A 154 -8.52 5.00 9.31
C PRO A 154 -8.46 5.78 10.62
N GLY A 155 -7.32 6.39 10.93
CA GLY A 155 -7.11 6.97 12.26
C GLY A 155 -5.97 6.33 13.04
N ASP A 156 -5.76 5.02 12.86
CA ASP A 156 -4.84 4.25 13.68
C ASP A 156 -3.39 4.72 13.57
N LEU A 157 -2.69 4.61 14.69
CA LEU A 157 -1.27 4.94 14.75
C LEU A 157 -0.43 3.86 14.09
N ILE A 158 0.61 4.33 13.40
CA ILE A 158 1.66 3.49 12.86
C ILE A 158 2.93 3.83 13.61
N LEU A 159 3.55 2.82 14.23
CA LEU A 159 4.68 3.00 15.13
C LEU A 159 5.78 1.98 14.83
N PRO A 160 7.06 2.35 14.98
CA PRO A 160 8.14 1.38 15.00
C PRO A 160 7.93 0.43 16.19
N ILE A 161 8.38 -0.82 16.01
CA ILE A 161 8.52 -1.75 17.12
C ILE A 161 10.02 -1.78 17.41
N ASP A 162 10.38 -1.52 18.66
CA ASP A 162 11.74 -1.74 19.12
C ASP A 162 11.95 -3.26 19.19
N GLU A 163 12.92 -3.76 18.42
CA GLU A 163 13.40 -5.15 18.55
C GLU A 163 14.52 -5.23 19.60
#